data_AF-A0A968NZ56-F1
#
_entry.id   AF-A0A968NZ56-F1
#
_cell.length_a   1.000
_cell.length_b   1.000
_cell.length_c   1.000
_cell.angle_alpha   90.00
_cell.angle_beta   90.00
_cell.angle_gamma   90.00
#
_symmetry.space_group_name_H-M   'P 1'
#
loop_
_entity.id
_entity.type
_entity.pdbx_description
1 polymer ?
#
loop_
_entity_poly.entity_id
_entity_poly.type
_entity_poly.pdbx_seq_one_letter_code
_entity_poly.pdbx_strand_id
1 'polypeptide(L)' 'MKGYRGEALLQSNRSVAHFAFGKKLGEWLLPYPNGADYPAVVVGDTATAKEMNQLISKIRDKVGVEYES' A
#
# COMPACT_ATOMS: atom_id res chain seq x y z
N MET A 1 17.57 3.72 5.21
CA MET A 1 16.32 4.52 5.28
C MET A 1 15.15 3.68 4.77
N LYS A 2 13.95 3.84 5.34
CA LYS A 2 12.73 3.16 4.88
C LYS A 2 12.07 3.99 3.77
N GLY A 3 11.78 3.38 2.61
CA GLY A 3 11.02 3.96 1.51
C GLY A 3 9.66 3.29 1.30
N TYR A 4 8.74 3.97 0.62
CA TYR A 4 7.45 3.43 0.21
C TYR A 4 7.45 3.08 -1.26
N ARG A 5 7.25 1.80 -1.57
CA ARG A 5 7.13 1.32 -2.95
C ARG A 5 5.70 1.45 -3.42
N GLY A 6 5.52 1.85 -4.67
CA GLY A 6 4.23 1.82 -5.34
C GLY A 6 3.37 3.08 -5.14
N GLU A 7 3.90 4.13 -4.51
CA GLU A 7 3.19 5.42 -4.37
C GLU A 7 2.74 5.99 -5.72
N ALA A 8 3.65 6.08 -6.70
CA ALA A 8 3.31 6.57 -8.05
C ALA A 8 2.27 5.66 -8.76
N LEU A 9 2.29 4.35 -8.49
CA LEU A 9 1.30 3.41 -9.00
C LEU A 9 -0.09 3.69 -8.42
N LEU A 10 -0.16 4.00 -7.12
CA LEU A 10 -1.41 4.33 -6.43
C LEU A 10 -1.96 5.69 -6.90
N GLN A 11 -1.10 6.71 -7.01
CA GLN A 11 -1.49 8.04 -7.50
C GLN A 11 -2.00 8.04 -8.95
N SER A 12 -1.43 7.19 -9.81
CA SER A 12 -1.81 7.11 -11.23
C SER A 12 -3.00 6.19 -11.51
N ASN A 13 -3.46 5.41 -10.53
CA ASN A 13 -4.56 4.48 -10.70
C ASN A 13 -5.90 5.10 -10.31
N ARG A 14 -6.74 5.42 -11.31
CA ARG A 14 -8.05 6.05 -11.10
C ARG A 14 -9.01 5.26 -10.21
N SER A 15 -8.82 3.94 -10.08
CA SER A 15 -9.63 3.11 -9.18
C SER A 15 -9.18 3.18 -7.72
N VAL A 16 -8.11 3.91 -7.41
CA VAL A 16 -7.68 4.21 -6.04
C VAL A 16 -8.27 5.55 -5.65
N ALA A 17 -9.22 5.54 -4.72
CA ALA A 17 -9.85 6.75 -4.20
C ALA A 17 -8.96 7.44 -3.17
N HIS A 18 -8.38 6.65 -2.25
CA HIS A 18 -7.49 7.16 -1.20
C HIS A 18 -6.39 6.14 -0.90
N PHE A 19 -5.22 6.63 -0.49
CA PHE A 19 -4.19 5.79 0.13
C PHE A 19 -3.39 6.59 1.16
N ALA A 20 -2.85 5.88 2.14
CA ALA A 20 -1.96 6.45 3.15
C ALA A 20 -0.94 5.40 3.58
N PHE A 21 0.29 5.83 3.81
CA PHE A 21 1.33 5.02 4.45
C PHE A 21 1.35 5.33 5.95
N GLY A 22 1.25 4.29 6.78
CA GLY A 22 0.90 4.42 8.20
C GLY A 22 1.98 4.99 9.13
N LYS A 23 3.20 5.20 8.63
CA LYS A 23 4.34 5.71 9.41
C LYS A 23 5.09 6.79 8.63
N LYS A 24 5.93 7.58 9.29
CA LYS A 24 6.82 8.50 8.59
C LYS A 24 8.02 7.75 7.98
N LEU A 25 8.65 8.36 6.96
CA LEU A 25 9.94 7.88 6.44
C LEU A 25 10.96 7.81 7.59
N GLY A 26 11.65 6.68 7.71
CA GLY A 26 12.63 6.44 8.78
C GLY A 26 12.08 5.78 10.06
N GLU A 27 10.76 5.62 10.21
CA GLU A 27 10.19 4.88 11.35
C GLU A 27 10.13 3.37 11.09
N TRP A 28 10.59 2.59 12.07
CA TRP A 28 10.56 1.13 12.04
C TRP A 28 9.13 0.60 12.18
N LEU A 29 8.74 -0.35 11.32
CA LEU A 29 7.55 -1.16 11.57
C LEU A 29 7.98 -2.40 12.35
N LEU A 30 7.17 -2.76 13.35
CA LEU A 30 7.37 -4.01 14.06
C LEU A 30 7.12 -5.20 13.11
N PRO A 31 7.98 -6.23 13.13
CA PRO A 31 7.77 -7.42 12.33
C PRO A 31 6.53 -8.18 12.82
N TYR A 32 5.83 -8.80 11.86
CA TYR A 32 4.76 -9.76 12.15
C TYR A 32 5.30 -10.91 13.03
N PRO A 33 4.54 -11.46 14.01
CA PRO A 33 3.14 -11.19 14.36
C PRO A 33 2.93 -10.08 15.40
N ASN A 34 4.02 -9.47 15.89
CA ASN A 34 3.95 -8.52 17.02
C ASN A 34 3.52 -7.11 16.58
N GLY A 35 3.55 -6.82 15.28
CA GLY A 35 3.07 -5.57 14.70
C GLY A 35 1.62 -5.67 14.24
N ALA A 36 0.69 -5.08 14.98
CA ALA A 36 -0.65 -4.75 14.50
C ALA A 36 -0.65 -3.52 13.55
N ASP A 37 0.54 -3.06 13.14
CA ASP A 37 0.71 -1.86 12.34
C ASP A 37 0.45 -2.17 10.86
N TYR A 38 -0.61 -1.58 10.31
CA TYR A 38 -0.84 -1.57 8.88
C TYR A 38 0.18 -0.64 8.21
N PRO A 39 1.09 -1.15 7.36
CA PRO A 39 2.11 -0.32 6.72
C PRO A 39 1.51 0.68 5.74
N ALA A 40 0.38 0.33 5.13
CA ALA A 40 -0.39 1.17 4.23
C ALA A 40 -1.88 0.80 4.30
N VAL A 41 -2.73 1.78 4.04
CA VAL A 41 -4.16 1.59 3.77
C VAL A 41 -4.42 2.10 2.36
N VAL A 42 -5.13 1.30 1.55
CA VAL A 42 -5.53 1.64 0.18
C VAL A 42 -7.03 1.42 0.07
N VAL A 43 -7.76 2.45 -0.34
CA VAL A 43 -9.20 2.42 -0.57
C VAL A 43 -9.45 2.49 -2.06
N GLY A 44 -10.03 1.42 -2.60
CA GLY A 44 -10.46 1.35 -4.00
C GLY A 44 -11.91 1.80 -4.17
N ASP A 45 -12.21 2.43 -5.30
CA ASP A 45 -13.57 2.72 -5.76
C ASP A 45 -13.76 2.17 -7.18
N THR A 46 -14.64 1.17 -7.30
CA THR A 46 -14.86 0.41 -8.55
C THR A 46 -16.33 0.04 -8.67
N ALA A 47 -16.85 -0.08 -9.89
CA ALA A 47 -18.26 -0.38 -10.10
C ALA A 47 -18.61 -1.85 -9.80
N THR A 48 -17.64 -2.76 -9.87
CA THR A 48 -17.88 -4.20 -9.68
C THR A 48 -16.84 -4.89 -8.80
N ALA A 49 -17.23 -6.00 -8.17
CA ALA A 49 -16.30 -6.84 -7.42
C ALA A 49 -15.17 -7.42 -8.30
N LYS A 50 -15.42 -7.64 -9.59
CA LYS A 50 -14.40 -8.10 -10.54
C LYS A 50 -13.31 -7.05 -10.73
N GLU A 51 -13.68 -5.79 -10.91
CA GLU A 51 -12.74 -4.67 -11.02
C GLU A 51 -11.96 -4.45 -9.71
N MET A 52 -12.63 -4.57 -8.56
CA MET A 52 -11.95 -4.53 -7.25
C MET A 52 -10.88 -5.63 -7.14
N ASN A 53 -11.20 -6.86 -7.54
CA ASN A 53 -10.22 -7.96 -7.51
C ASN A 53 -9.04 -7.71 -8.47
N GLN A 54 -9.29 -7.12 -9.63
CA GLN A 54 -8.23 -6.70 -10.56
C GLN A 54 -7.35 -5.60 -9.97
N LEU A 55 -7.95 -4.62 -9.28
CA LEU A 55 -7.23 -3.58 -8.55
C LEU A 55 -6.33 -4.20 -7.47
N ILE A 56 -6.87 -5.06 -6.63
CA ILE A 56 -6.11 -5.76 -5.57
C ILE A 56 -4.95 -6.53 -6.17
N SER A 57 -5.19 -7.35 -7.20
CA SER A 57 -4.14 -8.12 -7.86
C SER A 57 -3.04 -7.23 -8.47
N LYS A 58 -3.42 -6.07 -9.03
CA LYS A 58 -2.47 -5.12 -9.61
C LYS A 58 -1.54 -4.49 -8.57
N ILE A 59 -2.01 -4.27 -7.34
CA ILE A 59 -1.26 -3.55 -6.29
C ILE A 59 -0.57 -4.46 -5.27
N ARG A 60 -1.11 -5.66 -5.00
CA ARG A 60 -0.67 -6.54 -3.90
C ARG A 60 0.83 -6.78 -3.86
N ASP A 61 1.43 -7.03 -5.01
CA ASP A 61 2.85 -7.41 -5.11
C ASP A 61 3.74 -6.21 -5.52
N LYS A 62 3.16 -5.01 -5.63
CA LYS A 62 3.83 -3.79 -6.13
C LYS A 62 3.85 -2.65 -5.13
N VAL A 63 3.01 -2.69 -4.11
CA VAL A 63 2.92 -1.71 -3.04
C VAL A 63 3.46 -2.32 -1.77
N GLY A 64 4.35 -1.61 -1.09
CA GLY A 64 4.97 -2.13 0.12
C GLY A 64 5.96 -1.17 0.75
N VAL A 65 6.65 -1.68 1.76
CA VAL A 65 7.71 -0.98 2.47
C VAL A 65 9.05 -1.60 2.08
N GLU A 66 10.00 -0.76 1.67
CA GLU A 66 11.37 -1.16 1.39
C GLU A 66 12.28 -0.56 2.48
N TYR A 67 13.14 -1.38 3.07
CA TYR A 67 14.16 -0.94 4.03
C TYR A 67 15.51 -0.97 3.32
N GLU A 68 16.24 0.14 3.30
CA GLU A 68 17.65 0.11 2.89
C GLU A 68 18.47 -0.63 3.95
N SER A 69 19.41 -1.44 3.46
CA SER A 69 20.42 -2.17 4.24
C SER A 69 21.45 -1.25 4.89
#